data_AF-A0A5C8CU91-F1
#
_entry.id   AF-A0A5C8CU91-F1
#
_cell.length_a   1.000
_cell.length_b   1.000
_cell.length_c   1.000
_cell.angle_alpha   90.00
_cell.angle_beta   90.00
_cell.angle_gamma   90.00
#
_symmetry.space_group_name_H-M   'P 1'
#
loop_
_entity.id
_entity.type
_entity.pdbx_description
1 polymer ?
#
loop_
_entity_poly.entity_id
_entity_poly.type
_entity_poly.pdbx_seq_one_letter_code
_entity_poly.pdbx_strand_id
1 'polypeptide(L)'
;MQKASIAIVLALSGALAGGAHAQIYPPGGINNQPVIPFPTAPPAPPPPPIVVPQVPQMNSPPPFALQNTRPGIVTQDTPPAPVLRRERRPSFSDRVARCLDDGAAWRMNPNQRAAYSRQCANQ
;
A
#
# COMPACT_ATOMS: atom_id res chain seq x y z
N MET A 1 -17.58 45.44 -41.62
CA MET A 1 -17.58 43.98 -41.35
C MET A 1 -17.18 43.68 -39.90
N GLN A 2 -16.08 44.24 -39.38
CA GLN A 2 -15.56 43.96 -38.03
C GLN A 2 -16.54 44.25 -36.86
N LYS A 3 -17.35 45.32 -36.96
CA LYS A 3 -18.36 45.65 -35.92
C LYS A 3 -19.51 44.63 -35.84
N ALA A 4 -19.90 44.05 -36.97
CA ALA A 4 -20.95 43.04 -37.03
C ALA A 4 -20.47 41.70 -36.46
N SER A 5 -19.21 41.33 -36.73
CA SER A 5 -18.60 40.12 -36.15
C SER A 5 -18.51 40.19 -34.63
N ILE A 6 -18.16 41.34 -34.07
CA ILE A 6 -18.10 41.52 -32.59
C ILE A 6 -19.49 41.39 -31.97
N ALA A 7 -20.52 41.97 -32.60
CA ALA A 7 -21.89 41.89 -32.11
C ALA A 7 -22.42 40.44 -32.09
N ILE A 8 -22.09 39.65 -33.11
CA ILE A 8 -22.49 38.24 -33.20
C ILE A 8 -21.79 37.39 -32.12
N VAL A 9 -20.48 37.62 -31.89
CA VAL A 9 -19.74 36.89 -30.86
C VAL A 9 -20.28 37.21 -29.46
N LEU A 10 -20.62 38.48 -29.17
CA LEU A 10 -21.24 38.85 -27.89
C LEU A 10 -22.61 38.19 -27.69
N ALA A 11 -23.44 38.17 -28.73
CA ALA A 11 -24.77 37.57 -28.66
C ALA A 11 -24.72 36.05 -28.42
N LEU A 12 -23.79 35.34 -29.07
CA LEU A 12 -23.58 33.91 -28.82
C LEU A 12 -23.05 33.63 -27.40
N SER A 13 -22.22 34.52 -26.88
CA SER A 13 -21.65 34.37 -25.53
C SER A 13 -22.73 34.46 -24.44
N GLY A 14 -23.71 35.35 -24.63
CA GLY A 14 -24.85 35.48 -23.72
C GLY A 14 -25.80 34.28 -23.74
N ALA A 15 -26.00 33.65 -24.90
CA ALA A 15 -26.91 32.50 -25.04
C ALA A 15 -26.37 31.20 -24.40
N LEU A 16 -25.04 31.10 -24.21
CA LEU A 16 -24.37 29.95 -23.60
C LEU A 16 -24.15 30.08 -22.08
N ALA A 17 -24.49 31.23 -21.50
CA ALA A 17 -24.39 31.47 -20.07
C ALA A 17 -25.57 30.81 -19.33
N GLY A 18 -25.47 29.49 -19.11
CA GLY A 18 -26.39 28.75 -18.24
C GLY A 18 -26.34 29.29 -16.80
N GLY A 19 -27.51 29.39 -16.15
CA GLY A 19 -27.62 29.89 -14.78
C GLY A 19 -26.86 29.02 -13.78
N ALA A 20 -26.00 29.64 -12.96
CA ALA A 20 -25.36 28.99 -11.83
C ALA A 20 -26.37 28.89 -10.67
N HIS A 21 -26.88 27.68 -10.41
CA HIS A 21 -27.70 27.41 -9.23
C HIS A 21 -26.80 27.04 -8.05
N ALA A 22 -26.76 27.88 -7.02
CA ALA A 22 -26.11 27.56 -5.76
C ALA A 22 -27.05 26.65 -4.93
N GLN A 23 -26.62 25.42 -4.64
CA GLN A 23 -27.33 24.54 -3.72
C GLN A 23 -26.90 24.86 -2.29
N ILE A 24 -27.80 25.48 -1.52
CA ILE A 24 -27.62 25.71 -0.09
C ILE A 24 -28.01 24.40 0.63
N TYR A 25 -27.00 23.66 1.09
CA TYR A 25 -27.21 22.54 2.00
C TYR A 25 -27.29 23.06 3.45
N PRO A 26 -28.42 22.90 4.15
CA PRO A 26 -28.47 23.20 5.57
C PRO A 26 -27.57 22.23 6.35
N PRO A 27 -26.95 22.66 7.46
CA PRO A 27 -26.25 21.75 8.37
C PRO A 27 -27.27 20.74 8.92
N GLY A 28 -27.18 19.49 8.49
CA GLY A 28 -28.17 18.44 8.79
C GLY A 28 -28.58 17.58 7.59
N GLY A 29 -28.15 17.92 6.37
CA GLY A 29 -28.45 17.13 5.17
C GLY A 29 -29.90 17.27 4.70
N ILE A 30 -30.27 16.50 3.66
CA ILE A 30 -31.61 16.53 3.09
C ILE A 30 -32.57 15.86 4.10
N ASN A 31 -33.56 16.60 4.60
CA ASN A 31 -34.65 16.17 5.49
C ASN A 31 -34.44 16.21 7.03
N ASN A 32 -33.43 16.92 7.57
CA ASN A 32 -33.28 17.11 9.03
C ASN A 32 -33.45 15.80 9.85
N GLN A 33 -32.92 14.67 9.38
CA GLN A 33 -33.04 13.43 10.15
C GLN A 33 -32.28 13.58 11.47
N PRO A 34 -32.94 13.37 12.64
CA PRO A 34 -32.23 13.30 13.90
C PRO A 34 -31.26 12.12 13.84
N VAL A 35 -29.96 12.40 13.99
CA VAL A 35 -28.96 11.35 14.18
C VAL A 35 -29.21 10.75 15.56
N ILE A 36 -29.92 9.61 15.59
CA ILE A 36 -30.13 8.86 16.81
C ILE A 36 -28.75 8.37 17.27
N PRO A 37 -28.29 8.70 18.49
CA PRO A 37 -27.04 8.15 18.99
C PRO A 37 -27.18 6.62 19.05
N PHE A 38 -26.31 5.91 18.33
CA PHE A 38 -26.24 4.46 18.45
C PHE A 38 -25.89 4.09 19.89
N PRO A 39 -26.54 3.07 20.49
CA PRO A 39 -26.15 2.62 21.81
C PRO A 39 -24.69 2.20 21.81
N THR A 40 -23.91 2.70 22.77
CA THR A 40 -22.50 2.33 22.93
C THR A 40 -22.41 0.86 23.32
N ALA A 41 -21.54 0.11 22.64
CA ALA A 41 -21.32 -1.30 22.93
C ALA A 41 -20.87 -1.51 24.39
N PRO A 42 -21.29 -2.60 25.05
CA PRO A 42 -20.82 -2.93 26.39
C PRO A 42 -19.28 -3.04 26.45
N PRO A 43 -18.65 -2.73 27.59
CA PRO A 43 -17.22 -2.91 27.77
C PRO A 43 -16.81 -4.37 27.51
N ALA A 44 -15.69 -4.57 26.81
CA ALA A 44 -15.17 -5.91 26.54
C ALA A 44 -14.78 -6.61 27.86
N PRO A 45 -15.02 -7.94 27.97
CA PRO A 45 -14.59 -8.71 29.13
C PRO A 45 -13.05 -8.68 29.27
N PRO A 46 -12.52 -8.81 30.51
CA PRO A 46 -11.09 -8.80 30.74
C PRO A 46 -10.40 -9.98 30.03
N PRO A 47 -9.19 -9.78 29.49
CA PRO A 47 -8.44 -10.87 28.86
C PRO A 47 -8.19 -12.03 29.84
N PRO A 48 -8.20 -13.28 29.36
CA PRO A 48 -7.84 -14.42 30.18
C PRO A 48 -6.38 -14.31 30.66
N PRO A 49 -6.05 -14.79 31.87
CA PRO A 49 -4.69 -14.78 32.36
C PRO A 49 -3.80 -15.68 31.50
N ILE A 50 -2.63 -15.16 31.10
CA ILE A 50 -1.61 -15.92 30.39
C ILE A 50 -0.82 -16.74 31.42
N VAL A 51 -1.02 -18.06 31.40
CA VAL A 51 -0.23 -18.99 32.22
C VAL A 51 0.97 -19.42 31.41
N VAL A 52 2.18 -19.08 31.86
CA VAL A 52 3.42 -19.52 31.23
C VAL A 52 3.66 -21.00 31.58
N PRO A 53 3.73 -21.90 30.59
CA PRO A 53 4.11 -23.29 30.84
C PRO A 53 5.53 -23.36 31.42
N GLN A 54 5.76 -24.25 32.38
CA GLN A 54 7.09 -24.48 32.91
C GLN A 54 8.00 -25.00 31.79
N VAL A 55 9.07 -24.27 31.50
CA VAL A 55 10.07 -24.66 30.49
C VAL A 55 10.87 -25.83 31.04
N PRO A 56 10.88 -27.01 30.38
CA PRO A 56 11.75 -28.10 30.77
C PRO A 56 13.22 -27.66 30.70
N GLN A 57 13.92 -27.71 31.83
CA GLN A 57 15.34 -27.39 31.88
C GLN A 57 16.15 -28.57 31.35
N MET A 58 17.11 -28.29 30.46
CA MET A 58 18.03 -29.29 29.93
C MET A 58 19.31 -29.29 30.80
N ASN A 59 19.55 -30.36 31.56
CA ASN A 59 20.78 -30.53 32.35
C ASN A 59 21.96 -31.00 31.47
N SER A 60 22.26 -30.29 30.37
CA SER A 60 23.32 -30.63 29.43
C SER A 60 23.79 -29.38 28.67
N PRO A 61 25.10 -29.19 28.44
CA PRO A 61 26.08 -30.25 28.21
C PRO A 61 26.62 -30.93 29.47
N PRO A 62 26.90 -32.25 29.44
CA PRO A 62 27.77 -32.86 30.44
C PRO A 62 29.12 -32.10 30.47
N PRO A 63 29.76 -31.95 31.64
CA PRO A 63 31.07 -31.30 31.74
C PRO A 63 32.03 -31.98 30.77
N PHE A 64 32.82 -31.16 30.07
CA PHE A 64 33.65 -31.50 28.92
C PHE A 64 34.83 -32.46 29.22
N ALA A 65 34.64 -33.52 29.99
CA ALA A 65 35.70 -34.47 30.37
C ALA A 65 36.24 -35.29 29.18
N LEU A 66 35.59 -35.25 28.01
CA LEU A 66 36.03 -35.96 26.79
C LEU A 66 36.37 -35.04 25.61
N GLN A 67 36.27 -33.72 25.76
CA GLN A 67 36.70 -32.82 24.70
C GLN A 67 38.18 -32.55 24.89
N ASN A 68 38.99 -33.25 24.08
CA ASN A 68 40.42 -33.00 23.93
C ASN A 68 40.60 -31.50 23.60
N THR A 69 40.91 -30.68 24.60
CA THR A 69 41.07 -29.22 24.54
C THR A 69 42.37 -28.80 23.84
N ARG A 70 42.84 -29.59 22.87
CA ARG A 70 43.77 -29.07 21.88
C ARG A 70 42.91 -28.32 20.85
N PRO A 71 43.06 -27.00 20.71
CA PRO A 71 42.46 -26.29 19.59
C PRO A 71 43.10 -26.82 18.30
N GLY A 72 42.53 -27.87 17.73
CA GLY A 72 42.79 -28.27 16.36
C GLY A 72 42.22 -27.17 15.48
N ILE A 73 43.05 -26.60 14.62
CA ILE A 73 42.56 -25.74 13.54
C ILE A 73 41.65 -26.62 12.69
N VAL A 74 40.34 -26.38 12.75
CA VAL A 74 39.38 -26.99 11.85
C VAL A 74 39.54 -26.26 10.52
N THR A 75 40.44 -26.75 9.66
CA THR A 75 40.46 -26.36 8.24
C THR A 75 39.19 -26.92 7.62
N GLN A 76 38.25 -26.02 7.35
CA GLN A 76 37.05 -26.37 6.59
C GLN A 76 37.46 -26.52 5.12
N ASP A 77 37.90 -27.72 4.74
CA ASP A 77 38.42 -28.03 3.40
C ASP A 77 37.33 -27.99 2.31
N THR A 78 36.05 -28.02 2.72
CA THR A 78 34.90 -27.99 1.82
C THR A 78 34.22 -26.62 1.87
N PRO A 79 34.25 -25.84 0.78
CA PRO A 79 33.48 -24.61 0.69
C PRO A 79 32.00 -24.93 0.99
N PRO A 80 31.32 -24.15 1.85
CA PRO A 80 29.90 -24.33 2.07
C PRO A 80 29.18 -24.29 0.72
N ALA A 81 28.29 -25.24 0.49
CA ALA A 81 27.54 -25.34 -0.76
C ALA A 81 26.95 -23.96 -1.09
N PRO A 82 27.11 -23.47 -2.34
CA PRO A 82 26.55 -22.19 -2.72
C PRO A 82 25.04 -22.26 -2.55
N VAL A 83 24.53 -21.61 -1.50
CA VAL A 83 23.10 -21.36 -1.36
C VAL A 83 22.67 -20.60 -2.61
N LEU A 84 21.67 -21.13 -3.33
CA LEU A 84 21.05 -20.46 -4.46
C LEU A 84 20.70 -19.03 -4.00
N ARG A 85 21.47 -18.05 -4.49
CA ARG A 85 21.17 -16.66 -4.18
C ARG A 85 19.80 -16.40 -4.73
N ARG A 86 18.87 -16.08 -3.83
CA ARG A 86 17.51 -15.69 -4.20
C ARG A 86 17.64 -14.63 -5.29
N GLU A 87 17.06 -14.93 -6.45
CA GLU A 87 17.13 -14.04 -7.60
C GLU A 87 16.72 -12.64 -7.14
N ARG A 88 17.64 -11.68 -7.30
CA ARG A 88 17.49 -10.36 -6.70
C ARG A 88 16.27 -9.72 -7.36
N ARG A 89 15.18 -9.57 -6.60
CA ARG A 89 13.97 -8.91 -7.12
C ARG A 89 14.37 -7.56 -7.71
N PRO A 90 13.91 -7.22 -8.94
CA PRO A 90 14.19 -5.92 -9.54
C PRO A 90 13.83 -4.79 -8.59
N SER A 91 14.56 -3.67 -8.67
CA SER A 91 14.27 -2.52 -7.80
C SER A 91 12.85 -2.02 -8.05
N PHE A 92 12.26 -1.33 -7.07
CA PHE A 92 10.91 -0.79 -7.23
C PHE A 92 10.81 0.11 -8.46
N SER A 93 11.82 0.96 -8.70
CA SER A 93 11.89 1.83 -9.88
C SER A 93 11.89 1.05 -11.19
N ASP A 94 12.64 -0.06 -11.26
CA ASP A 94 12.66 -0.91 -12.47
C ASP A 94 11.29 -1.54 -12.73
N ARG A 95 10.56 -1.91 -11.68
CA ARG A 95 9.20 -2.45 -11.81
C ARG A 95 8.24 -1.37 -12.30
N VAL A 96 8.30 -0.16 -11.76
CA VAL A 96 7.46 0.96 -12.22
C VAL A 96 7.73 1.27 -13.70
N ALA A 97 8.99 1.29 -14.14
CA ALA A 97 9.34 1.51 -15.54
C ALA A 97 8.71 0.45 -16.46
N ARG A 98 8.88 -0.84 -16.14
CA ARG A 98 8.25 -1.94 -16.91
C ARG A 98 6.73 -1.83 -16.94
N CYS A 99 6.10 -1.54 -15.80
CA CYS A 99 4.64 -1.38 -15.77
C CYS A 99 4.16 -0.17 -16.60
N LEU A 100 4.95 0.89 -16.70
CA LEU A 100 4.63 2.02 -17.57
C LEU A 100 4.77 1.66 -19.05
N ASP A 101 5.77 0.86 -19.41
CA ASP A 101 5.98 0.35 -20.77
C ASP A 101 4.88 -0.63 -21.17
N ASP A 102 4.49 -1.53 -20.26
CA ASP A 102 3.35 -2.43 -20.44
C ASP A 102 2.06 -1.62 -20.66
N GLY A 103 1.75 -0.65 -19.80
CA GLY A 103 0.57 0.18 -20.00
C GLY A 103 0.60 0.96 -21.33
N ALA A 104 1.78 1.32 -21.84
CA ALA A 104 1.93 1.97 -23.14
C ALA A 104 1.69 0.99 -24.30
N ALA A 105 2.19 -0.25 -24.19
CA ALA A 105 1.96 -1.31 -25.17
C ALA A 105 0.46 -1.63 -25.31
N TRP A 106 -0.31 -1.47 -24.23
CA TRP A 106 -1.76 -1.66 -24.20
C TRP A 106 -2.54 -0.41 -24.64
N ARG A 107 -1.84 0.64 -25.10
CA ARG A 107 -2.39 1.93 -25.53
C ARG A 107 -3.24 2.62 -24.45
N MET A 108 -2.89 2.45 -23.19
CA MET A 108 -3.54 3.17 -22.10
C MET A 108 -3.26 4.67 -22.21
N ASN A 109 -4.27 5.48 -21.89
CA ASN A 109 -4.08 6.92 -21.79
C ASN A 109 -3.15 7.27 -20.61
N PRO A 110 -2.55 8.48 -20.57
CA PRO A 110 -1.58 8.84 -19.51
C PRO A 110 -2.09 8.66 -18.08
N ASN A 111 -3.36 8.99 -17.82
CA ASN A 111 -3.96 8.87 -16.48
C ASN A 111 -4.16 7.40 -16.08
N GLN A 112 -4.64 6.57 -17.01
CA GLN A 112 -4.80 5.13 -16.83
C GLN A 112 -3.43 4.45 -16.63
N ARG A 113 -2.43 4.85 -17.40
CA ARG A 113 -1.06 4.32 -17.31
C ARG A 113 -0.43 4.61 -15.95
N ALA A 114 -0.63 5.81 -15.42
CA ALA A 114 -0.15 6.21 -14.10
C ALA A 114 -0.88 5.47 -12.96
N ALA A 115 -2.17 5.19 -13.10
CA ALA A 115 -2.91 4.38 -12.12
C ALA A 115 -2.47 2.91 -12.17
N TYR A 116 -2.33 2.34 -13.37
CA TYR A 116 -1.88 0.98 -13.60
C TYR A 116 -0.47 0.73 -13.05
N SER A 117 0.48 1.64 -13.29
CA SER A 117 1.87 1.43 -12.84
C SER A 117 2.00 1.36 -11.32
N ARG A 118 1.17 2.12 -10.58
CA ARG A 118 1.13 2.08 -9.11
C ARG A 118 0.62 0.75 -8.58
N GLN A 119 -0.32 0.11 -9.28
CA GLN A 119 -0.88 -1.18 -8.86
C GLN A 119 0.05 -2.34 -9.29
N CYS A 120 0.56 -2.29 -10.52
CA CYS A 120 1.45 -3.31 -11.10
C CYS A 120 2.80 -3.40 -10.37
N ALA A 121 3.42 -2.29 -9.97
CA ALA A 121 4.75 -2.32 -9.33
C ALA A 121 4.75 -2.91 -7.90
N ASN A 122 3.57 -3.02 -7.29
CA ASN A 122 3.35 -3.58 -5.96
C ASN A 122 3.04 -5.10 -5.97
N GLN A 123 2.72 -5.66 -7.14
CA GLN A 123 2.67 -7.12 -7.38
C GLN A 123 4.10 -7.67 -7.44
#